data_AF-A0A8S2YNM4-F1
#
_entry.id   AF-A0A8S2YNM4-F1
#
_cell.length_a   1.000
_cell.length_b   1.000
_cell.length_c   1.000
_cell.angle_alpha   90.00
_cell.angle_beta   90.00
_cell.angle_gamma   90.00
#
_symmetry.space_group_name_H-M   'P 1'
#
loop_
_entity.id
_entity.type
_entity.pdbx_description
1 polymer ?
#
loop_
_entity_poly.entity_id
_entity_poly.type
_entity_poly.pdbx_seq_one_letter_code
_entity_poly.pdbx_strand_id
1 'polypeptide(L)'
;IISAQYLSRRTPTRDIVDPYVKVFTYGVNSDCQEEKTRAIIDNGLNPSWNETIVFEISVPELCLVRFVIFDRDIIGFDDILGSFCLPLTTIQT
;
A
#
# COMPACT_ATOMS: atom_id res chain seq x y z
N ILE A 1 9.06 -5.14 -7.60
CA ILE A 1 9.38 -3.72 -7.31
C ILE A 1 8.07 -2.99 -7.15
N ILE A 2 7.82 -2.36 -6.00
CA ILE A 2 6.63 -1.52 -5.79
C ILE A 2 7.03 -0.08 -6.15
N SER A 3 6.25 0.54 -7.03
CA SER A 3 6.37 1.95 -7.43
C SER A 3 4.99 2.53 -7.71
N ALA A 4 4.84 3.84 -7.62
CA ALA A 4 3.63 4.54 -8.02
C ALA A 4 3.96 5.73 -8.92
N GLN A 5 2.94 6.28 -9.59
CA GLN A 5 3.08 7.41 -10.50
C GLN A 5 1.90 8.37 -10.29
N TYR A 6 2.16 9.68 -10.34
CA TYR A 6 1.14 10.73 -10.28
C TYR A 6 0.23 10.65 -9.04
N LEU A 7 0.82 10.53 -7.85
CA LEU A 7 0.08 10.59 -6.59
C LEU A 7 -0.24 12.04 -6.23
N SER A 8 -1.51 12.32 -5.97
CA SER A 8 -2.01 13.63 -5.52
C SER A 8 -2.97 13.46 -4.36
N ARG A 9 -2.89 14.36 -3.36
CA ARG A 9 -3.91 14.45 -2.32
C ARG A 9 -5.27 14.82 -2.95
N ARG A 10 -6.34 14.36 -2.30
CA ARG A 10 -7.71 14.78 -2.62
C ARG A 10 -7.95 16.24 -2.19
N THR A 11 -7.28 16.67 -1.14
CA THR A 11 -7.32 18.03 -0.61
C THR A 11 -6.10 18.81 -1.12
N PRO A 12 -6.29 19.98 -1.74
CA PRO A 12 -5.16 20.80 -2.19
C PRO A 12 -4.44 21.39 -0.97
N THR A 13 -3.24 20.89 -0.68
CA THR A 13 -2.30 21.44 0.30
C THR A 13 -1.06 21.94 -0.43
N ARG A 14 -0.19 22.69 0.28
CA ARG A 14 1.14 23.05 -0.24
C ARG A 14 2.17 21.93 -0.04
N ASP A 15 1.81 20.90 0.71
CA ASP A 15 2.70 19.83 1.12
C ASP A 15 2.78 18.79 0.00
N ILE A 16 3.99 18.29 -0.25
CA ILE A 16 4.23 17.22 -1.19
C ILE A 16 3.92 15.91 -0.47
N VAL A 17 3.35 14.94 -1.18
CA VAL A 17 3.00 13.66 -0.58
C VAL A 17 4.27 12.88 -0.18
N ASP A 18 4.20 12.24 0.99
CA ASP A 18 5.19 11.34 1.59
C ASP A 18 4.71 9.88 1.48
N PRO A 19 4.69 9.28 0.27
CA PRO A 19 3.90 8.08 0.07
C PRO A 19 4.55 6.84 0.69
N TYR A 20 3.70 5.97 1.22
CA TYR A 20 4.03 4.59 1.57
C TYR A 20 2.88 3.65 1.21
N VAL A 21 3.19 2.37 1.05
CA VAL A 21 2.19 1.35 0.72
C VAL A 21 1.99 0.43 1.91
N LYS A 22 0.74 0.27 2.35
CA LYS A 22 0.33 -0.84 3.20
C LYS A 22 -0.25 -1.96 2.34
N VAL A 23 0.14 -3.18 2.64
CA VAL A 23 -0.38 -4.39 2.02
C VAL A 23 -1.07 -5.21 3.10
N PHE A 24 -2.33 -5.52 2.87
CA PHE A 24 -3.17 -6.31 3.75
C PHE A 24 -3.51 -7.62 3.06
N THR A 25 -3.55 -8.70 3.83
CA THR A 25 -4.13 -9.97 3.40
C THR A 25 -5.39 -10.23 4.23
N TYR A 26 -6.45 -10.72 3.60
CA TYR A 26 -7.72 -11.05 4.24
C TYR A 26 -8.14 -12.44 3.83
N GLY A 27 -8.60 -13.27 4.76
CA GLY A 27 -9.05 -14.62 4.47
C GLY A 27 -9.45 -15.34 5.75
N VAL A 28 -8.95 -16.55 5.94
CA VAL A 28 -9.00 -17.20 7.26
C VAL A 28 -8.18 -16.39 8.28
N ASN A 29 -8.52 -16.47 9.57
CA ASN A 29 -7.88 -15.64 10.60
C ASN A 29 -6.35 -15.77 10.64
N SER A 30 -5.78 -16.95 10.32
CA SER A 30 -4.33 -17.17 10.25
C SER A 30 -3.64 -16.42 9.11
N ASP A 31 -4.39 -16.09 8.06
CA ASP A 31 -3.87 -15.47 6.84
C ASP A 31 -4.12 -13.95 6.82
N CYS A 32 -4.73 -13.40 7.88
CA CYS A 32 -4.96 -11.97 8.03
C CYS A 32 -3.68 -11.28 8.55
N GLN A 33 -2.96 -10.58 7.67
CA GLN A 33 -1.69 -9.91 7.96
C GLN A 33 -1.70 -8.47 7.44
N GLU A 34 -0.91 -7.58 8.05
CA GLU A 34 -0.69 -6.20 7.61
C GLU A 34 0.81 -5.91 7.64
N GLU A 35 1.34 -5.49 6.50
CA GLU A 35 2.73 -5.04 6.37
C GLU A 35 2.78 -3.72 5.61
N LYS A 36 3.87 -2.95 5.77
CA LYS A 36 4.03 -1.65 5.11
C LYS A 36 5.45 -1.38 4.65
N THR A 37 5.58 -0.59 3.60
CA THR A 37 6.87 -0.06 3.17
C THR A 37 7.31 1.12 4.04
N ARG A 38 8.56 1.56 3.90
CA ARG A 38 8.94 2.89 4.40
C ARG A 38 8.22 4.00 3.62
N ALA A 39 8.09 5.17 4.22
CA ALA A 39 7.66 6.37 3.51
C ALA A 39 8.82 6.94 2.69
N ILE A 40 8.53 7.42 1.49
CA ILE A 40 9.46 8.20 0.67
C ILE A 40 9.05 9.66 0.85
N ILE A 41 9.98 10.48 1.33
CA ILE A 41 9.68 11.89 1.65
C ILE A 41 9.62 12.73 0.37
N ASP A 42 8.62 13.62 0.30
CA ASP A 42 8.39 14.62 -0.73
C ASP A 42 8.43 14.07 -2.18
N ASN A 43 7.83 12.90 -2.43
CA ASN A 43 7.87 12.28 -3.76
C ASN A 43 6.54 11.65 -4.18
N GLY A 44 5.62 12.47 -4.69
CA GLY A 44 4.38 12.00 -5.31
C GLY A 44 4.44 11.63 -6.78
N LEU A 45 5.46 12.09 -7.51
CA LEU A 45 5.47 11.95 -8.96
C LEU A 45 5.82 10.53 -9.40
N ASN A 46 6.84 9.93 -8.78
CA ASN A 46 7.37 8.61 -9.15
C ASN A 46 8.09 7.90 -7.98
N PRO A 47 7.45 7.69 -6.83
CA PRO A 47 8.04 6.95 -5.71
C PRO A 47 8.40 5.51 -6.10
N SER A 48 9.58 5.05 -5.69
CA SER A 48 10.02 3.65 -5.81
C SER A 48 10.57 3.16 -4.48
N TRP A 49 9.88 2.20 -3.87
CA TRP A 49 10.25 1.72 -2.52
C TRP A 49 11.39 0.71 -2.55
N ASN A 50 11.51 -0.06 -3.64
CA ASN A 50 12.50 -1.13 -3.78
C ASN A 50 12.53 -2.09 -2.58
N GLU A 51 11.36 -2.32 -1.98
CA GLU A 51 11.18 -3.23 -0.84
C GLU A 51 10.44 -4.49 -1.28
N THR A 52 10.78 -5.59 -0.61
CA THR A 52 10.10 -6.88 -0.75
C THR A 52 9.38 -7.16 0.56
N ILE A 53 8.07 -7.37 0.47
CA ILE A 53 7.23 -7.78 1.60
C ILE A 53 6.83 -9.23 1.34
N VAL A 54 6.89 -10.06 2.38
CA VAL A 54 6.62 -11.49 2.31
C VAL A 54 5.45 -11.81 3.24
N PHE A 55 4.49 -12.59 2.74
CA PHE A 55 3.34 -13.08 3.50
C PHE A 55 3.30 -14.60 3.42
N GLU A 56 2.98 -15.25 4.54
CA GLU A 56 2.72 -16.69 4.58
C GLU A 56 1.21 -16.93 4.58
N ILE A 57 0.69 -17.56 3.52
CA ILE A 57 -0.75 -17.76 3.31
C ILE A 57 -1.07 -19.26 3.32
N SER A 58 -1.94 -19.67 4.24
CA SER A 58 -2.32 -21.06 4.45
C SER A 58 -3.39 -21.53 3.46
N VAL A 59 -4.36 -20.68 3.14
CA VAL A 59 -5.50 -20.99 2.25
C VAL A 59 -5.62 -19.91 1.15
N PRO A 60 -4.79 -19.97 0.09
CA PRO A 60 -4.74 -18.95 -0.95
C PRO A 60 -6.07 -18.69 -1.68
N GLU A 61 -6.94 -19.70 -1.78
CA GLU A 61 -8.22 -19.62 -2.49
C GLU A 61 -9.24 -18.71 -1.80
N LEU A 62 -9.09 -18.51 -0.49
CA LEU A 62 -9.92 -17.62 0.31
C LEU A 62 -9.21 -16.29 0.63
N CYS A 63 -8.00 -16.08 0.10
CA CYS A 63 -7.19 -14.92 0.39
C CYS A 63 -7.46 -13.78 -0.60
N LEU A 64 -7.72 -12.59 -0.09
CA LEU A 64 -7.71 -11.32 -0.79
C LEU A 64 -6.45 -10.54 -0.39
N VAL A 65 -5.83 -9.86 -1.35
CA VAL A 65 -4.74 -8.92 -1.11
C VAL A 65 -5.24 -7.52 -1.38
N ARG A 66 -5.00 -6.59 -0.46
CA ARG A 66 -5.32 -5.17 -0.62
C ARG A 66 -4.08 -4.31 -0.48
N PHE A 67 -3.81 -3.54 -1.52
CA PHE A 67 -2.81 -2.50 -1.54
C PHE A 67 -3.48 -1.18 -1.20
N VAL A 68 -2.92 -0.42 -0.28
CA VAL A 68 -3.39 0.92 0.07
C VAL A 68 -2.19 1.85 0.10
N ILE A 69 -2.25 2.90 -0.71
CA ILE A 69 -1.24 3.95 -0.74
C ILE A 69 -1.69 5.03 0.22
N PHE A 70 -0.81 5.38 1.15
CA PHE A 70 -1.02 6.43 2.13
C PHE A 70 -0.02 7.56 1.91
N ASP A 71 -0.44 8.77 2.26
CA ASP A 71 0.44 9.92 2.48
C ASP A 71 0.74 10.01 3.98
N ARG A 72 2.02 10.03 4.35
CA ARG A 72 2.41 10.14 5.75
C ARG A 72 2.35 11.58 6.21
N ASP A 73 1.53 11.86 7.22
CA ASP A 73 1.48 13.18 7.84
C ASP A 73 2.32 13.22 9.11
N ILE A 74 3.17 14.26 9.25
CA ILE A 74 3.96 14.48 10.47
C ILE A 74 3.05 14.80 11.66
N ILE A 75 1.96 15.54 11.41
CA ILE A 75 1.00 15.99 12.40
C ILE A 75 -0.40 15.61 11.91
N GLY A 76 -0.92 14.49 12.38
CA GLY A 76 -2.29 14.07 12.05
C GLY A 76 -2.41 12.59 11.73
N PHE A 77 -3.42 12.27 10.93
CA PHE A 77 -3.68 10.94 10.42
C PHE A 77 -3.24 10.86 8.97
N ASP A 78 -2.64 9.74 8.59
CA ASP A 78 -2.21 9.51 7.22
C ASP A 78 -3.40 9.46 6.25
N ASP A 79 -3.32 10.24 5.17
CA ASP A 79 -4.35 10.32 4.14
C ASP A 79 -4.28 9.11 3.18
N ILE A 80 -5.42 8.54 2.80
CA ILE A 80 -5.47 7.51 1.76
C ILE A 80 -5.40 8.16 0.38
N LEU A 81 -4.32 7.87 -0.35
CA LEU A 81 -4.11 8.30 -1.74
C LEU A 81 -4.78 7.35 -2.74
N GLY A 82 -4.83 6.05 -2.43
CA GLY A 82 -5.48 5.07 -3.29
C GLY A 82 -5.58 3.69 -2.65
N SER A 83 -6.48 2.85 -3.17
CA SER A 83 -6.51 1.45 -2.77
C SER A 83 -6.93 0.54 -3.92
N PHE A 84 -6.36 -0.66 -3.95
CA PHE A 84 -6.69 -1.71 -4.89
C PHE A 84 -6.78 -3.04 -4.15
N CYS A 85 -7.83 -3.82 -4.41
CA CYS A 85 -8.09 -5.09 -3.74
C CYS A 85 -8.40 -6.15 -4.79
N LEU A 86 -7.79 -7.32 -4.67
CA LEU A 86 -8.01 -8.43 -5.58
C LEU A 86 -7.84 -9.78 -4.87
N PRO A 87 -8.52 -10.84 -5.34
CA PRO A 87 -8.23 -12.20 -4.90
C PRO A 87 -6.80 -12.60 -5.23
N LEU A 88 -6.13 -13.29 -4.31
CA LEU A 88 -4.76 -13.77 -4.49
C LEU A 88 -4.63 -14.67 -5.74
N THR A 89 -5.67 -15.46 -6.01
CA THR A 89 -5.78 -16.36 -7.18
C THR A 89 -5.79 -15.63 -8.53
N THR A 90 -5.96 -14.31 -8.55
CA THR A 90 -6.01 -13.50 -9.79
C THR A 90 -4.71 -12.73 -10.06
N ILE A 91 -3.72 -12.79 -9.16
CA ILE A 91 -2.43 -12.14 -9.35
C ILE A 91 -1.69 -12.80 -10.51
N GLN A 92 -1.21 -11.98 -11.45
CA GLN A 92 -0.35 -12.42 -12.56
C GLN A 92 1.13 -12.27 -12.18
N THR A 93 1.95 -13.26 -12.54
CA THR A 93 3.39 -13.33 -12.29
C THR A 93 4.21 -13.22 -13.57
#